data_AF-J0KVT4-F1
#
_entry.id   AF-J0KVT4-F1
#
_cell.length_a   1.000
_cell.length_b   1.000
_cell.length_c   1.000
_cell.angle_alpha   90.00
_cell.angle_beta   90.00
_cell.angle_gamma   90.00
#
_symmetry.space_group_name_H-M   'P 1'
#
loop_
_entity.id
_entity.type
_entity.pdbx_description
1 polymer ?
#
loop_
_entity_poly.entity_id
_entity_poly.type
_entity_poly.pdbx_seq_one_letter_code
_entity_poly.pdbx_strand_id
1 'polypeptide(L)'
;MTRTSWHADPLSWGNGPRIFEAFLEPTCPYSVRAFNKLDALLDQAGRDKITINIRLQSQPWHMYSGVLVRCIIAASTLQGGKETAKKVMAAIARHPEEFEFDHHAGGANMDVTPNQIIERLENYSGVKLKDAFAIPNLDREIKWHCKYARQNGIHVSPTFMIDGLVQADMSSGDEVGAWVQKLLGS
;
A
#
# COMPACT_ATOMS: atom_id res chain seq x y z
N MET A 1 20.58 -25.19 6.39
CA MET A 1 19.57 -24.11 6.52
C MET A 1 18.33 -24.55 5.76
N THR A 2 17.26 -24.90 6.46
CA THR A 2 15.95 -25.13 5.86
C THR A 2 15.52 -23.83 5.19
N ARG A 3 15.46 -23.82 3.86
CA ARG A 3 14.84 -22.73 3.09
C ARG A 3 13.35 -22.77 3.41
N THR A 4 12.90 -21.97 4.36
CA THR A 4 11.46 -21.74 4.53
C THR A 4 10.99 -21.08 3.24
N SER A 5 10.19 -21.79 2.46
CA SER A 5 9.59 -21.25 1.24
C SER A 5 8.53 -20.23 1.66
N TRP A 6 8.85 -18.95 1.56
CA TRP A 6 7.90 -17.87 1.76
C TRP A 6 7.40 -17.37 0.40
N HIS A 7 6.16 -16.88 0.36
CA HIS A 7 5.56 -16.22 -0.79
C HIS A 7 4.87 -14.95 -0.29
N ALA A 8 5.09 -13.82 -0.95
CA ALA A 8 4.36 -12.60 -0.68
C ALA A 8 3.20 -12.50 -1.67
N ASP A 9 1.97 -12.55 -1.17
CA ASP A 9 0.79 -12.43 -2.03
C ASP A 9 0.79 -11.07 -2.76
N PRO A 10 0.43 -11.04 -4.04
CA PRO A 10 0.26 -9.77 -4.76
C PRO A 10 -0.92 -8.99 -4.17
N LEU A 11 -0.74 -7.68 -4.01
CA LEU A 11 -1.78 -6.76 -3.54
C LEU A 11 -2.77 -6.45 -4.68
N SER A 12 -3.57 -7.45 -5.05
CA SER A 12 -4.45 -7.43 -6.22
C SER A 12 -5.85 -7.94 -5.88
N TRP A 13 -6.90 -7.21 -6.28
CA TRP A 13 -8.31 -7.57 -6.04
C TRP A 13 -9.17 -7.40 -7.28
N GLY A 14 -10.13 -8.31 -7.48
CA GLY A 14 -10.85 -8.45 -8.75
C GLY A 14 -10.16 -9.43 -9.68
N ASN A 15 -10.81 -9.73 -10.79
CA ASN A 15 -10.35 -10.63 -11.84
C ASN A 15 -10.77 -10.15 -13.24
N GLY A 16 -11.24 -8.91 -13.35
CA GLY A 16 -11.63 -8.33 -14.62
C GLY A 16 -10.44 -7.86 -15.46
N PRO A 17 -10.64 -7.71 -16.78
CA PRO A 17 -9.56 -7.43 -17.73
C PRO A 17 -9.02 -6.00 -17.65
N ARG A 18 -9.80 -5.04 -17.14
CA ARG A 18 -9.39 -3.63 -17.02
C ARG A 18 -8.56 -3.45 -15.75
N ILE A 19 -7.30 -3.08 -15.89
CA ILE A 19 -6.37 -2.98 -14.77
C ILE A 19 -6.35 -1.56 -14.23
N PHE A 20 -6.68 -1.40 -12.96
CA PHE A 20 -6.52 -0.16 -12.21
C PHE A 20 -5.36 -0.31 -11.23
N GLU A 21 -4.35 0.55 -11.32
CA GLU A 21 -3.21 0.53 -10.39
C GLU A 21 -3.18 1.81 -9.57
N ALA A 22 -3.11 1.67 -8.26
CA ALA A 22 -2.98 2.79 -7.32
C ALA A 22 -1.60 2.72 -6.64
N PHE A 23 -0.77 3.73 -6.88
CA PHE A 23 0.54 3.89 -6.24
C PHE A 23 0.38 4.66 -4.94
N LEU A 24 0.49 3.98 -3.80
CA LEU A 24 0.12 4.51 -2.49
C LEU A 24 1.32 4.53 -1.53
N GLU A 25 1.53 5.66 -0.87
CA GLU A 25 2.42 5.80 0.29
C GLU A 25 1.58 5.54 1.56
N PRO A 26 1.90 4.54 2.39
CA PRO A 26 1.06 4.11 3.51
C PRO A 26 0.61 5.22 4.48
N THR A 27 1.44 6.23 4.72
CA THR A 27 1.14 7.30 5.67
C THR A 27 0.75 8.63 5.02
N CYS A 28 0.76 8.72 3.70
CA CYS A 28 0.36 9.94 3.00
C CYS A 28 -1.15 10.17 3.12
N PRO A 29 -1.62 11.36 3.58
CA PRO A 29 -3.05 11.61 3.79
C PRO A 29 -3.88 11.47 2.51
N TYR A 30 -3.32 11.84 1.35
CA TYR A 30 -3.97 11.66 0.05
C TYR A 30 -4.04 10.18 -0.36
N SER A 31 -3.00 9.39 -0.04
CA SER A 31 -2.99 7.95 -0.30
C SER A 31 -3.96 7.21 0.61
N VAL A 32 -4.05 7.58 1.88
CA VAL A 32 -5.05 7.08 2.84
C VAL A 32 -6.47 7.34 2.33
N ARG A 33 -6.73 8.56 1.85
CA ARG A 33 -8.03 8.91 1.24
C ARG A 33 -8.35 8.02 0.04
N ALA A 34 -7.39 7.78 -0.84
CA ALA A 34 -7.59 6.91 -1.99
C ALA A 34 -7.77 5.44 -1.60
N PHE A 35 -6.95 4.93 -0.67
CA PHE A 35 -7.04 3.57 -0.13
C PHE A 35 -8.45 3.26 0.40
N ASN A 36 -9.01 4.18 1.19
CA ASN A 36 -10.36 4.02 1.78
C ASN A 36 -11.49 3.98 0.74
N LYS A 37 -11.24 4.34 -0.52
CA LYS A 37 -12.20 4.30 -1.62
C LYS A 37 -12.12 3.03 -2.48
N LEU A 38 -11.05 2.24 -2.36
CA LEU A 38 -10.79 1.12 -3.29
C LEU A 38 -11.82 0.00 -3.22
N ASP A 39 -12.38 -0.29 -2.03
CA ASP A 39 -13.42 -1.30 -1.90
C ASP A 39 -14.71 -0.87 -2.59
N ALA A 40 -15.16 0.37 -2.32
CA ALA A 40 -16.31 0.94 -2.98
C ALA A 40 -16.12 1.02 -4.51
N LEU A 41 -14.90 1.33 -4.98
CA LEU A 41 -14.57 1.30 -6.40
C LEU A 41 -14.76 -0.10 -6.97
N LEU A 42 -14.19 -1.12 -6.33
CA LEU A 42 -14.27 -2.49 -6.81
C LEU A 42 -15.70 -3.03 -6.82
N ASP A 43 -16.49 -2.68 -5.80
CA ASP A 43 -17.89 -3.08 -5.69
C ASP A 43 -18.77 -2.37 -6.71
N GLN A 44 -18.55 -1.07 -6.97
CA GLN A 44 -19.31 -0.31 -7.97
C GLN A 44 -18.92 -0.63 -9.41
N ALA A 45 -17.62 -0.81 -9.68
CA ALA A 45 -17.14 -1.15 -11.02
C ALA A 45 -17.44 -2.60 -11.40
N GLY A 46 -17.44 -3.51 -10.43
CA GLY A 46 -17.63 -4.95 -10.63
C GLY A 46 -16.30 -5.71 -10.65
N ARG A 47 -16.20 -6.75 -9.82
CA ARG A 47 -14.98 -7.56 -9.62
C ARG A 47 -14.54 -8.28 -10.89
N ASP A 48 -15.50 -8.59 -11.76
CA ASP A 48 -15.32 -9.26 -13.06
C ASP A 48 -15.00 -8.29 -14.20
N LYS A 49 -15.10 -6.97 -13.97
CA LYS A 49 -14.78 -5.94 -14.96
C LYS A 49 -13.41 -5.32 -14.75
N ILE A 50 -13.01 -5.12 -13.50
CA ILE A 50 -11.73 -4.53 -13.16
C ILE A 50 -10.86 -5.43 -12.27
N THR A 51 -9.55 -5.18 -12.30
CA THR A 51 -8.60 -5.67 -11.30
C THR A 51 -7.87 -4.46 -10.71
N ILE A 52 -7.98 -4.28 -9.40
CA ILE A 52 -7.25 -3.25 -8.64
C ILE A 52 -5.92 -3.82 -8.17
N ASN A 53 -4.81 -3.16 -8.48
CA ASN A 53 -3.50 -3.42 -7.92
C ASN A 53 -3.02 -2.26 -7.05
N ILE A 54 -2.63 -2.54 -5.82
CA ILE A 54 -1.91 -1.57 -4.99
C ILE A 54 -0.41 -1.71 -5.24
N ARG A 55 0.24 -0.59 -5.51
CA ARG A 55 1.70 -0.48 -5.62
C ARG A 55 2.19 0.40 -4.47
N LEU A 56 3.09 -0.13 -3.63
CA LEU A 56 3.64 0.61 -2.50
C LEU A 56 4.67 1.64 -3.01
N GLN A 57 4.31 2.92 -2.95
CA GLN A 57 5.13 4.06 -3.37
C GLN A 57 5.81 4.65 -2.14
N SER A 58 6.98 4.09 -1.78
CA SER A 58 7.73 4.56 -0.61
C SER A 58 8.33 5.95 -0.85
N GLN A 59 7.89 6.95 -0.09
CA GLN A 59 8.37 8.32 -0.19
C GLN A 59 9.53 8.59 0.78
N PRO A 60 10.71 9.08 0.32
CA PRO A 60 11.86 9.28 1.21
C PRO A 60 11.68 10.34 2.29
N TRP A 61 10.76 11.29 2.13
CA TRP A 61 10.44 12.29 3.16
C TRP A 61 9.46 11.75 4.22
N HIS A 62 8.87 10.57 4.01
CA HIS A 62 8.10 9.83 4.99
C HIS A 62 9.07 8.88 5.70
N MET A 63 9.73 9.35 6.76
CA MET A 63 11.00 8.75 7.22
C MET A 63 10.87 7.28 7.68
N TYR A 64 9.69 6.82 8.10
CA TYR A 64 9.43 5.40 8.39
C TYR A 64 8.81 4.60 7.25
N SER A 65 8.59 5.19 6.08
CA SER A 65 7.96 4.53 4.93
C SER A 65 8.61 3.18 4.61
N GLY A 66 9.94 3.10 4.59
CA GLY A 66 10.63 1.83 4.35
C GLY A 66 10.31 0.72 5.36
N VAL A 67 10.15 1.07 6.65
CA VAL A 67 9.75 0.13 7.72
C VAL A 67 8.30 -0.32 7.48
N LEU A 68 7.39 0.61 7.25
CA LEU A 68 5.96 0.34 7.10
C LEU A 68 5.65 -0.44 5.82
N VAL A 69 6.29 -0.11 4.70
CA VAL A 69 6.21 -0.86 3.43
C VAL A 69 6.70 -2.29 3.63
N ARG A 70 7.81 -2.49 4.37
CA ARG A 70 8.29 -3.83 4.70
C ARG A 70 7.30 -4.59 5.60
N CYS A 71 6.66 -3.93 6.55
CA CYS A 71 5.59 -4.54 7.36
C CYS A 71 4.40 -5.00 6.52
N ILE A 72 3.96 -4.18 5.55
CA ILE A 72 2.84 -4.54 4.66
C ILE A 72 3.19 -5.75 3.79
N ILE A 73 4.40 -5.79 3.24
CA ILE A 73 4.89 -6.94 2.47
C ILE A 73 5.07 -8.17 3.37
N ALA A 74 5.60 -8.00 4.58
CA ALA A 74 5.72 -9.09 5.55
C ALA A 74 4.34 -9.69 5.86
N ALA A 75 3.34 -8.84 6.05
CA ALA A 75 1.96 -9.25 6.27
C ALA A 75 1.38 -10.05 5.10
N SER A 76 1.77 -9.75 3.85
CA SER A 76 1.32 -10.52 2.68
C SER A 76 1.96 -11.91 2.58
N THR A 77 2.96 -12.22 3.42
CA THR A 77 3.53 -13.58 3.53
C THR A 77 2.85 -14.47 4.56
N LEU A 78 1.98 -13.88 5.40
CA LEU A 78 1.30 -14.59 6.47
C LEU A 78 0.02 -15.27 5.95
N GLN A 79 -0.59 -16.10 6.80
CA GLN A 79 -1.94 -16.61 6.54
C GLN A 79 -2.90 -15.44 6.25
N GLY A 80 -3.72 -15.59 5.21
CA GLY A 80 -4.61 -14.54 4.70
C GLY A 80 -3.96 -13.62 3.67
N GLY A 81 -2.63 -13.66 3.51
CA GLY A 81 -1.91 -13.05 2.40
C GLY A 81 -2.26 -11.57 2.20
N LYS A 82 -2.72 -11.21 1.00
CA LYS A 82 -3.09 -9.83 0.68
C LYS A 82 -4.16 -9.23 1.60
N GLU A 83 -5.07 -10.02 2.17
CA GLU A 83 -6.08 -9.52 3.11
C GLU A 83 -5.44 -9.13 4.45
N THR A 84 -4.43 -9.88 4.89
CA THR A 84 -3.63 -9.55 6.07
C THR A 84 -2.80 -8.29 5.82
N ALA A 85 -2.22 -8.13 4.63
CA ALA A 85 -1.54 -6.90 4.23
C ALA A 85 -2.49 -5.69 4.19
N LYS A 86 -3.70 -5.85 3.64
CA LYS A 86 -4.73 -4.80 3.63
C LYS A 86 -5.18 -4.42 5.04
N LYS A 87 -5.29 -5.38 5.96
CA LYS A 87 -5.57 -5.12 7.39
C LYS A 87 -4.48 -4.25 8.03
N VAL A 88 -3.22 -4.51 7.72
CA VAL A 88 -2.07 -3.71 8.18
C VAL A 88 -2.09 -2.31 7.57
N MET A 89 -2.36 -2.17 6.27
CA MET A 89 -2.55 -0.86 5.64
C MET A 89 -3.70 -0.08 6.28
N ALA A 90 -4.83 -0.73 6.56
CA ALA A 90 -5.98 -0.11 7.21
C ALA A 90 -5.68 0.33 8.65
N ALA A 91 -4.80 -0.37 9.38
CA ALA A 91 -4.35 0.05 10.70
C ALA A 91 -3.50 1.33 10.62
N ILE A 92 -2.59 1.43 9.65
CA ILE A 92 -1.82 2.66 9.39
C ILE A 92 -2.77 3.80 9.00
N ALA A 93 -3.70 3.54 8.08
CA ALA A 93 -4.65 4.53 7.55
C ALA A 93 -5.58 5.14 8.60
N ARG A 94 -5.84 4.45 9.72
CA ARG A 94 -6.64 4.97 10.84
C ARG A 94 -5.85 5.85 11.81
N HIS A 95 -4.52 5.73 11.82
CA HIS A 95 -3.61 6.41 12.74
C HIS A 95 -2.38 7.01 12.01
N PRO A 96 -2.53 7.66 10.84
CA PRO A 96 -1.38 7.99 9.99
C PRO A 96 -0.38 8.92 10.69
N GLU A 97 -0.85 9.85 11.52
CA GLU A 97 -0.03 10.76 12.31
C GLU A 97 0.87 10.03 13.33
N GLU A 98 0.43 8.89 13.84
CA GLU A 98 1.23 8.09 14.78
C GLU A 98 2.36 7.33 14.08
N PHE A 99 2.33 7.25 12.74
CA PHE A 99 3.36 6.59 11.94
C PHE A 99 4.21 7.57 11.12
N GLU A 100 3.95 8.88 11.25
CA GLU A 100 4.66 9.95 10.55
C GLU A 100 5.37 10.92 11.48
N PHE A 101 6.21 11.75 10.88
CA PHE A 101 6.89 12.84 11.57
C PHE A 101 6.14 14.13 11.36
N ASP A 102 6.10 14.98 12.38
CA ASP A 102 5.53 16.32 12.28
C ASP A 102 6.27 17.08 11.17
N HIS A 103 5.50 17.53 10.17
CA HIS A 103 6.02 18.21 8.97
C HIS A 103 7.17 17.47 8.28
N HIS A 104 7.17 16.12 8.32
CA HIS A 104 8.23 15.30 7.73
C HIS A 104 9.63 15.59 8.31
N ALA A 105 9.71 16.06 9.57
CA ALA A 105 10.96 16.54 10.14
C ALA A 105 11.17 16.16 11.61
N GLY A 106 10.14 16.23 12.46
CA GLY A 106 10.29 16.10 13.91
C GLY A 106 9.14 15.38 14.59
N GLY A 107 8.90 15.73 15.86
CA GLY A 107 7.81 15.16 16.65
C GLY A 107 8.21 13.91 17.43
N ALA A 108 7.21 13.26 18.04
CA ALA A 108 7.41 12.13 18.96
C ALA A 108 8.14 10.93 18.32
N ASN A 109 8.06 10.80 17.00
CA ASN A 109 8.67 9.71 16.25
C ASN A 109 10.19 9.84 16.08
N MET A 110 10.82 10.96 16.47
CA MET A 110 12.29 11.13 16.46
C MET A 110 13.04 10.15 17.38
N ASP A 111 12.42 9.78 18.51
CA ASP A 111 13.01 8.87 19.50
C ASP A 111 12.44 7.45 19.42
N VAL A 112 11.66 7.16 18.38
CA VAL A 112 11.06 5.85 18.18
C VAL A 112 12.02 4.97 17.38
N THR A 113 12.09 3.69 17.72
CA THR A 113 12.90 2.72 16.98
C THR A 113 12.03 2.00 15.94
N PRO A 114 12.63 1.42 14.89
CA PRO A 114 11.89 0.56 13.96
C PRO A 114 11.11 -0.56 14.68
N ASN A 115 11.67 -1.16 15.74
CA ASN A 115 10.98 -2.18 16.54
C ASN A 115 9.72 -1.65 17.23
N GLN A 116 9.77 -0.45 17.79
CA GLN A 116 8.61 0.17 18.42
C GLN A 116 7.52 0.54 17.40
N ILE A 117 7.89 0.98 16.19
CA ILE A 117 6.92 1.16 15.09
C ILE A 117 6.25 -0.16 14.72
N ILE A 118 7.02 -1.24 14.60
CA ILE A 118 6.46 -2.57 14.31
C ILE A 118 5.50 -2.99 15.42
N GLU A 119 5.90 -2.89 16.69
CA GLU A 119 5.04 -3.22 17.84
C GLU A 119 3.74 -2.39 17.88
N ARG A 120 3.84 -1.08 17.64
CA ARG A 120 2.67 -0.20 17.53
C ARG A 120 1.72 -0.69 16.44
N LEU A 121 2.26 -1.04 15.28
CA LEU A 121 1.47 -1.57 14.17
C LEU A 121 0.87 -2.95 14.45
N GLU A 122 1.61 -3.85 15.14
CA GLU A 122 1.06 -5.13 15.60
C GLU A 122 -0.12 -4.90 16.57
N ASN A 123 -0.02 -3.92 17.47
CA ASN A 123 -1.08 -3.59 18.42
C ASN A 123 -2.34 -3.07 17.71
N TYR A 124 -2.21 -2.17 16.73
CA TYR A 124 -3.37 -1.65 15.99
C TYR A 124 -3.97 -2.64 14.99
N SER A 125 -3.15 -3.48 14.36
CA SER A 125 -3.61 -4.44 13.36
C SER A 125 -4.01 -5.80 13.95
N GLY A 126 -3.51 -6.14 15.14
CA GLY A 126 -3.59 -7.49 15.70
C GLY A 126 -2.84 -8.55 14.88
N VAL A 127 -1.90 -8.14 14.01
CA VAL A 127 -1.09 -9.03 13.17
C VAL A 127 0.31 -9.11 13.76
N LYS A 128 0.85 -10.32 13.94
CA LYS A 128 2.25 -10.53 14.35
C LYS A 128 3.16 -10.44 13.14
N LEU A 129 4.01 -9.42 13.11
CA LEU A 129 4.80 -9.00 11.96
C LEU A 129 6.29 -9.25 12.15
N LYS A 130 6.83 -9.24 13.38
CA LYS A 130 8.29 -9.30 13.61
C LYS A 130 8.99 -10.47 12.91
N ASP A 131 8.46 -11.68 13.04
CA ASP A 131 9.07 -12.87 12.41
C ASP A 131 9.02 -12.79 10.88
N ALA A 132 7.88 -12.36 10.32
CA ALA A 132 7.73 -12.17 8.88
C ALA A 132 8.60 -11.01 8.35
N PHE A 133 8.71 -9.93 9.11
CA PHE A 133 9.58 -8.78 8.81
C PHE A 133 11.05 -9.21 8.76
N ALA A 134 11.45 -10.17 9.59
CA ALA A 134 12.80 -10.72 9.65
C ALA A 134 13.11 -11.74 8.54
N ILE A 135 12.15 -12.09 7.66
CA ILE A 135 12.38 -13.02 6.55
C ILE A 135 13.57 -12.53 5.69
N PRO A 136 14.62 -13.36 5.53
CA PRO A 136 15.73 -13.03 4.65
C PRO A 136 15.28 -12.90 3.19
N ASN A 137 15.79 -11.89 2.50
CA ASN A 137 15.47 -11.56 1.10
C ASN A 137 14.05 -11.04 0.85
N LEU A 138 13.24 -10.74 1.87
CA LEU A 138 11.94 -10.08 1.69
C LEU A 138 12.09 -8.69 1.03
N ASP A 139 13.28 -8.08 1.11
CA ASP A 139 13.61 -6.83 0.41
C ASP A 139 13.51 -6.96 -1.12
N ARG A 140 13.50 -8.17 -1.68
CA ARG A 140 13.24 -8.38 -3.12
C ARG A 140 11.88 -7.84 -3.54
N GLU A 141 10.86 -7.99 -2.72
CA GLU A 141 9.51 -7.49 -3.00
C GLU A 141 9.45 -5.96 -2.87
N ILE A 142 10.13 -5.39 -1.86
CA ILE A 142 10.27 -3.93 -1.73
C ILE A 142 10.96 -3.35 -2.98
N LYS A 143 12.07 -3.97 -3.39
CA LYS A 143 12.82 -3.58 -4.60
C LYS A 143 11.95 -3.69 -5.85
N TRP A 144 11.08 -4.69 -5.93
CA TRP A 144 10.16 -4.84 -7.06
C TRP A 144 9.18 -3.66 -7.15
N HIS A 145 8.52 -3.31 -6.04
CA HIS A 145 7.62 -2.15 -5.99
C HIS A 145 8.35 -0.85 -6.35
N CYS A 146 9.52 -0.59 -5.76
CA CYS A 146 10.31 0.60 -6.07
C CYS A 146 10.79 0.62 -7.52
N LYS A 147 11.23 -0.51 -8.07
CA LYS A 147 11.69 -0.61 -9.46
C LYS A 147 10.54 -0.33 -10.42
N TYR A 148 9.37 -0.92 -10.17
CA TYR A 148 8.20 -0.74 -11.03
C TYR A 148 7.70 0.71 -11.00
N ALA A 149 7.63 1.33 -9.83
CA ALA A 149 7.29 2.74 -9.70
C ALA A 149 8.28 3.66 -10.44
N ARG A 150 9.59 3.45 -10.25
CA ARG A 150 10.64 4.23 -10.92
C ARG A 150 10.60 4.08 -12.44
N GLN A 151 10.38 2.87 -12.95
CA GLN A 151 10.28 2.62 -14.39
C GLN A 151 9.12 3.38 -15.03
N ASN A 152 8.01 3.57 -14.30
CA ASN A 152 6.84 4.31 -14.76
C ASN A 152 6.88 5.80 -14.37
N GLY A 153 7.99 6.31 -13.83
CA GLY A 153 8.14 7.73 -13.47
C GLY A 153 7.23 8.18 -12.31
N ILE A 154 6.78 7.27 -11.45
CA ILE A 154 5.87 7.59 -10.36
C ILE A 154 6.61 8.40 -9.30
N HIS A 155 6.15 9.63 -9.07
CA HIS A 155 6.72 10.55 -8.10
C HIS A 155 5.74 10.87 -6.97
N VAL A 156 4.55 11.35 -7.29
CA VAL A 156 3.53 11.76 -6.30
C VAL A 156 2.67 10.58 -5.85
N SER A 157 2.11 10.68 -4.64
CA SER A 157 1.23 9.66 -4.06
C SER A 157 -0.08 10.29 -3.58
N PRO A 158 -1.26 9.81 -4.02
CA PRO A 158 -1.43 8.69 -4.94
C PRO A 158 -1.15 9.10 -6.39
N THR A 159 -0.66 8.14 -7.19
CA THR A 159 -0.75 8.19 -8.66
C THR A 159 -1.61 7.01 -9.12
N PHE A 160 -2.45 7.23 -10.12
CA PHE A 160 -3.30 6.18 -10.68
C PHE A 160 -2.87 5.82 -12.10
N MET A 161 -2.95 4.54 -12.45
CA MET A 161 -2.84 4.06 -13.82
C MET A 161 -4.06 3.23 -14.22
N ILE A 162 -4.40 3.30 -15.50
CA ILE A 162 -5.38 2.42 -16.13
C ILE A 162 -4.69 1.74 -17.31
N ASP A 163 -4.71 0.40 -17.34
CA ASP A 163 -4.05 -0.43 -18.35
C ASP A 163 -2.61 0.00 -18.67
N GLY A 164 -1.83 0.30 -17.62
CA GLY A 164 -0.43 0.70 -17.73
C GLY A 164 -0.19 2.17 -18.07
N LEU A 165 -1.23 2.99 -18.24
CA LEU A 165 -1.11 4.42 -18.55
C LEU A 165 -1.48 5.29 -17.36
N VAL A 166 -0.57 6.19 -16.95
CA VAL A 166 -0.80 7.18 -15.90
C VAL A 166 -1.97 8.10 -16.25
N GLN A 167 -2.87 8.28 -15.29
CA GLN A 167 -4.03 9.16 -15.39
C GLN A 167 -3.78 10.43 -14.57
N ALA A 168 -3.17 11.44 -15.21
CA ALA A 168 -2.76 12.68 -14.54
C ALA A 168 -3.94 13.53 -14.05
N ASP A 169 -5.14 13.30 -14.57
CA ASP A 169 -6.37 14.02 -14.21
C ASP A 169 -7.19 13.33 -13.11
N MET A 170 -6.76 12.15 -12.64
CA MET A 170 -7.40 11.47 -11.50
C MET A 170 -6.80 11.93 -10.18
N SER A 171 -7.65 12.13 -9.17
CA SER A 171 -7.28 12.60 -7.85
C SER A 171 -7.91 11.75 -6.74
N SER A 172 -7.23 11.68 -5.59
CA SER A 172 -7.82 11.14 -4.35
C SER A 172 -9.08 11.90 -3.91
N GLY A 173 -9.25 13.14 -4.39
CA GLY A 173 -10.41 13.98 -4.12
C GLY A 173 -11.67 13.54 -4.88
N ASP A 174 -11.54 12.86 -6.03
CA ASP A 174 -12.70 12.55 -6.87
C ASP A 174 -13.64 11.55 -6.20
N GLU A 175 -14.92 11.66 -6.49
CA GLU A 175 -15.91 10.66 -6.08
C GLU A 175 -15.66 9.32 -6.79
N VAL A 176 -16.00 8.22 -6.11
CA VAL A 176 -15.81 6.86 -6.65
C VAL A 176 -16.50 6.69 -8.01
N GLY A 177 -17.67 7.29 -8.19
CA GLY A 177 -18.39 7.25 -9.47
C GLY A 177 -17.60 7.85 -10.64
N ALA A 178 -16.79 8.90 -10.40
CA ALA A 178 -15.92 9.46 -11.44
C ALA A 178 -14.81 8.49 -11.84
N TRP A 179 -14.24 7.75 -10.88
CA TRP A 179 -13.28 6.68 -11.16
C TRP A 179 -13.91 5.53 -11.95
N VAL A 180 -15.13 5.12 -11.61
CA VAL A 180 -15.89 4.09 -12.36
C VAL A 180 -16.10 4.53 -13.81
N GLN A 181 -16.57 5.77 -14.03
CA GLN A 181 -16.77 6.33 -15.36
C GLN A 181 -15.46 6.35 -16.17
N LYS A 182 -14.35 6.76 -15.54
CA LYS A 182 -13.02 6.75 -16.17
C LYS A 182 -12.56 5.34 -16.56
N LEU A 183 -12.87 4.33 -15.74
CA LEU A 183 -12.46 2.94 -15.95
C LEU A 183 -13.27 2.23 -17.03
N LEU A 184 -14.60 2.40 -17.03
CA LEU A 184 -15.53 1.57 -17.82
C LEU A 184 -16.18 2.32 -18.99
N GLY A 185 -16.10 3.66 -19.02
CA GLY A 185 -16.54 4.47 -20.14
C GLY A 185 -18.04 4.65 -20.30
N SER A 186 -18.89 4.07 -19.45
CA SER A 186 -20.33 4.40 -19.26
C SER A 186 -20.86 3.74 -18.00
#